data_AF-A0AA85IVW4-F1
#
_entry.id   AF-A0AA85IVW4-F1
#
_cell.length_a   1.000
_cell.length_b   1.000
_cell.length_c   1.000
_cell.angle_alpha   90.00
_cell.angle_beta   90.00
_cell.angle_gamma   90.00
#
_symmetry.space_group_name_H-M   'P 1'
#
loop_
_entity.id
_entity.type
_entity.pdbx_description
1 polymer ?
#
loop_
_entity_poly.entity_id
_entity_poly.type
_entity_poly.pdbx_seq_one_letter_code
_entity_poly.pdbx_strand_id
1 'polypeptide(L)'
;MIINALKFSLLFVLLSTLFTTTLCRRKELPKDLKEIFKLHKYYRNSILLCQVPGQPPAKDLENIRWSKRLARNAQRLADKCDIKAEFFNEKLLDHYESVGQNIAEADSVKSGMEKWFRESDHYDYKTDKCTKRCANYKQMVWAKTRHVGCGIKQCKGKLMLVCNYAPASDDKGRPYEEGSKEQCVPLK
;
A
#
# COMPACT_ATOMS: atom_id res chain seq x y z
N MET A 1 -44.43 15.02 -58.38
CA MET A 1 -43.84 15.94 -57.39
C MET A 1 -43.43 15.15 -56.16
N ILE A 2 -42.13 15.18 -55.83
CA ILE A 2 -41.58 15.30 -54.45
C ILE A 2 -41.85 14.10 -53.51
N ILE A 3 -40.98 13.08 -53.38
CA ILE A 3 -39.67 12.95 -52.68
C ILE A 3 -39.80 11.99 -51.47
N ASN A 4 -39.07 10.87 -51.54
CA ASN A 4 -38.43 10.08 -50.48
C ASN A 4 -39.08 10.02 -49.09
N ALA A 5 -39.92 9.00 -48.87
CA ALA A 5 -40.28 8.52 -47.53
C ALA A 5 -39.58 7.19 -47.23
N LEU A 6 -38.24 7.14 -47.23
CA LEU A 6 -37.48 5.94 -46.82
C LEU A 6 -35.98 6.22 -46.61
N LYS A 7 -35.62 7.27 -45.85
CA LYS A 7 -34.22 7.48 -45.40
C LYS A 7 -34.14 8.11 -44.01
N PHE A 8 -34.93 7.63 -43.04
CA PHE A 8 -34.81 8.10 -41.65
C PHE A 8 -34.76 7.00 -40.58
N SER A 9 -34.66 5.72 -40.96
CA SER A 9 -34.65 4.63 -39.97
C SER A 9 -33.29 3.93 -39.75
N LEU A 10 -32.23 4.28 -40.50
CA LEU A 10 -30.92 3.61 -40.35
C LEU A 10 -29.82 4.51 -39.76
N LEU A 11 -29.95 5.84 -39.81
CA LEU A 11 -28.93 6.72 -39.22
C LEU A 11 -29.09 6.91 -37.70
N PHE A 12 -30.31 6.85 -37.16
CA PHE A 12 -30.55 7.03 -35.72
C PHE A 12 -30.21 5.80 -34.88
N VAL A 13 -30.25 4.59 -35.45
CA VAL A 13 -29.84 3.36 -34.75
C VAL A 13 -28.32 3.23 -34.64
N LEU A 14 -27.56 3.85 -35.56
CA LEU A 14 -26.09 3.91 -35.48
C LEU A 14 -25.56 4.97 -34.51
N LEU A 15 -26.36 5.99 -34.17
CA LEU A 15 -25.99 7.01 -33.18
C LEU A 15 -26.37 6.64 -31.74
N SER A 16 -27.28 5.68 -31.53
CA SER A 16 -27.63 5.22 -30.17
C SER A 16 -26.68 4.17 -29.60
N THR A 17 -25.87 3.50 -30.42
CA THR A 17 -24.78 2.62 -29.95
C THR A 17 -23.53 3.37 -29.48
N LEU A 18 -23.52 4.71 -29.60
CA LEU A 18 -22.56 5.61 -28.96
C LEU A 18 -23.03 6.07 -27.57
N PHE A 19 -23.97 5.37 -26.93
CA PHE A 19 -24.06 5.40 -25.48
C PHE A 19 -22.92 4.58 -24.92
N THR A 20 -21.82 5.30 -24.71
CA THR A 20 -20.60 4.92 -24.04
C THR A 20 -20.82 3.74 -23.09
N THR A 21 -20.29 2.58 -23.46
CA THR A 21 -19.72 1.71 -22.45
C THR A 21 -18.64 2.54 -21.76
N THR A 22 -18.99 3.34 -20.77
CA THR A 22 -18.10 3.62 -19.64
C THR A 22 -17.90 2.29 -18.94
N LEU A 23 -17.16 1.41 -19.63
CA LEU A 23 -16.35 0.41 -18.98
C LEU A 23 -15.70 1.19 -17.85
N CYS A 24 -15.96 0.78 -16.61
CA CYS A 24 -15.28 1.28 -15.45
C CYS A 24 -13.80 0.93 -15.65
N ARG A 25 -13.08 1.73 -16.45
CA ARG A 25 -11.71 1.44 -16.86
C ARG A 25 -10.92 1.52 -15.59
N ARG A 26 -10.50 0.37 -15.08
CA ARG A 26 -9.76 0.26 -13.83
C ARG A 26 -8.49 1.08 -14.03
N LYS A 27 -8.48 2.32 -13.54
CA LYS A 27 -7.35 3.23 -13.67
C LYS A 27 -6.15 2.52 -13.03
N GLU A 28 -5.15 2.20 -13.86
CA GLU A 28 -3.93 1.57 -13.40
C GLU A 28 -3.25 2.48 -12.37
N LEU A 29 -2.55 1.88 -11.40
CA LEU A 29 -1.77 2.65 -10.45
C LEU A 29 -0.63 3.37 -11.17
N PRO A 30 -0.35 4.64 -10.81
CA PRO A 30 0.90 5.29 -11.20
C PRO A 30 2.11 4.42 -10.91
N LYS A 31 3.15 4.54 -11.73
CA LYS A 31 4.37 3.70 -11.67
C LYS A 31 4.94 3.60 -10.25
N ASP A 32 5.10 4.73 -9.58
CA ASP A 32 5.69 4.79 -8.24
C ASP A 32 4.80 4.12 -7.19
N LEU A 33 3.48 4.31 -7.26
CA LEU A 33 2.54 3.63 -6.35
C LEU A 33 2.50 2.11 -6.60
N LYS A 34 2.66 1.69 -7.86
CA LYS A 34 2.80 0.28 -8.24
C LYS A 34 4.10 -0.30 -7.70
N GLU A 35 5.20 0.45 -7.74
CA GLU A 35 6.49 0.07 -7.16
C GLU A 35 6.40 -0.08 -5.64
N ILE A 36 5.84 0.92 -4.93
CA ILE A 36 5.61 0.86 -3.49
C ILE A 36 4.82 -0.39 -3.12
N PHE A 37 3.74 -0.69 -3.82
CA PHE A 37 2.93 -1.87 -3.54
C PHE A 37 3.69 -3.18 -3.80
N LYS A 38 4.51 -3.25 -4.86
CA LYS A 38 5.39 -4.39 -5.13
C LYS A 38 6.43 -4.58 -4.03
N LEU A 39 7.05 -3.50 -3.54
CA LEU A 39 8.05 -3.54 -2.48
C LEU A 39 7.46 -4.04 -1.17
N HIS A 40 6.24 -3.64 -0.79
CA HIS A 40 5.55 -4.21 0.37
C HIS A 40 5.40 -5.73 0.26
N LYS A 41 4.96 -6.22 -0.90
CA LYS A 41 4.82 -7.67 -1.12
C LYS A 41 6.17 -8.38 -1.09
N TYR A 42 7.19 -7.78 -1.68
CA TYR A 42 8.55 -8.29 -1.65
C TYR A 42 9.05 -8.46 -0.22
N TYR A 43 8.94 -7.42 0.61
CA TYR A 43 9.39 -7.43 2.00
C TYR A 43 8.60 -8.41 2.89
N ARG A 44 7.29 -8.51 2.69
CA ARG A 44 6.48 -9.53 3.39
C ARG A 44 6.89 -10.94 2.98
N ASN A 45 7.14 -11.17 1.69
CA ASN A 45 7.62 -12.47 1.20
C ASN A 45 9.02 -12.80 1.70
N SER A 46 9.92 -11.81 1.83
CA SER A 46 11.28 -12.07 2.35
C SER A 46 11.25 -12.57 3.79
N ILE A 47 10.27 -12.13 4.60
CA ILE A 47 10.05 -12.68 5.95
C ILE A 47 9.62 -14.14 5.88
N LEU A 48 8.61 -14.46 5.06
CA LEU A 48 8.12 -15.85 4.89
C LEU A 48 9.21 -16.81 4.41
N LEU A 49 10.16 -16.32 3.60
CA LEU A 49 11.19 -17.13 2.96
C LEU A 49 12.53 -17.16 3.72
N CYS A 50 12.55 -16.79 5.01
CA CYS A 50 13.78 -16.73 5.82
C CYS A 50 14.90 -15.84 5.23
N GLN A 51 14.57 -14.79 4.47
CA GLN A 51 15.55 -13.96 3.76
C GLN A 51 15.98 -12.71 4.54
N VAL A 52 15.48 -12.53 5.78
CA VAL A 52 15.74 -11.35 6.59
C VAL A 52 16.62 -11.75 7.77
N PRO A 53 17.90 -11.34 7.80
CA PRO A 53 18.82 -11.70 8.88
C PRO A 53 18.28 -11.29 10.26
N GLY A 54 18.41 -12.19 11.24
CA GLY A 54 18.00 -11.93 12.61
C GLY A 54 16.49 -11.99 12.88
N GLN A 55 15.66 -12.17 11.84
CA GLN A 55 14.20 -12.28 11.97
C GLN A 55 13.75 -13.72 11.67
N PRO A 56 12.91 -14.34 12.52
CA PRO A 56 12.35 -15.65 12.19
C PRO A 56 11.31 -15.51 11.08
N PRO A 57 11.02 -16.60 10.34
CA PRO A 57 9.96 -16.56 9.36
C PRO A 57 8.61 -16.36 10.04
N ALA A 58 7.71 -15.68 9.35
CA ALA A 58 6.32 -15.66 9.75
C ALA A 58 5.65 -16.98 9.38
N LYS A 59 4.78 -17.50 10.26
CA LYS A 59 3.92 -18.65 9.96
C LYS A 59 2.99 -18.33 8.79
N ASP A 60 2.41 -17.14 8.82
CA ASP A 60 1.54 -16.59 7.80
C ASP A 60 1.54 -15.06 7.85
N LEU A 61 1.27 -14.45 6.70
CA LEU A 61 1.06 -13.02 6.55
C LEU A 61 -0.13 -12.80 5.61
N GLU A 62 -1.08 -11.97 6.01
CA GLU A 62 -2.24 -11.68 5.16
C GLU A 62 -1.83 -11.08 3.81
N ASN A 63 -2.56 -11.47 2.77
CA ASN A 63 -2.36 -10.97 1.42
C ASN A 63 -2.88 -9.54 1.31
N ILE A 64 -1.96 -8.57 1.26
CA ILE A 64 -2.31 -7.16 1.17
C ILE A 64 -2.97 -6.81 -0.18
N ARG A 65 -3.99 -5.95 -0.09
CA ARG A 65 -4.72 -5.36 -1.22
C ARG A 65 -4.55 -3.85 -1.23
N TRP A 66 -4.48 -3.27 -2.43
CA TRP A 66 -4.42 -1.82 -2.56
C TRP A 66 -5.77 -1.18 -2.22
N SER A 67 -5.77 -0.20 -1.30
CA SER A 67 -6.94 0.62 -0.99
C SER A 67 -6.81 2.02 -1.58
N LYS A 68 -7.73 2.38 -2.47
CA LYS A 68 -7.85 3.75 -2.99
C LYS A 68 -8.22 4.76 -1.89
N ARG A 69 -8.92 4.34 -0.83
CA ARG A 69 -9.31 5.22 0.29
C ARG A 69 -8.12 5.58 1.15
N LEU A 70 -7.34 4.58 1.57
CA LEU A 70 -6.09 4.76 2.31
C LEU A 70 -5.08 5.61 1.51
N ALA A 71 -4.95 5.33 0.20
CA ALA A 71 -4.07 6.07 -0.69
C ALA A 71 -4.47 7.55 -0.84
N ARG A 72 -5.77 7.87 -0.94
CA ARG A 72 -6.23 9.27 -0.97
C ARG A 72 -5.89 10.01 0.33
N ASN A 73 -6.05 9.36 1.48
CA ASN A 73 -5.66 9.96 2.75
C ASN A 73 -4.14 10.17 2.83
N ALA A 74 -3.36 9.17 2.43
CA ALA A 74 -1.90 9.25 2.40
C ALA A 74 -1.40 10.35 1.45
N GLN A 75 -2.02 10.49 0.28
CA GLN A 75 -1.67 11.54 -0.68
C GLN A 75 -1.93 12.93 -0.12
N ARG A 76 -3.09 13.15 0.54
CA ARG A 76 -3.40 14.44 1.17
C ARG A 76 -2.37 14.84 2.22
N LEU A 77 -1.83 13.87 2.95
CA LEU A 77 -0.76 14.11 3.90
C LEU A 77 0.58 14.38 3.19
N ALA A 78 0.93 13.57 2.19
CA ALA A 78 2.15 13.78 1.39
C ALA A 78 2.18 15.18 0.73
N ASP A 79 1.03 15.66 0.26
CA ASP A 79 0.87 16.99 -0.34
C ASP A 79 1.20 18.14 0.61
N LYS A 80 1.22 17.91 1.93
CA LYS A 80 1.61 18.92 2.93
C LYS A 80 3.11 19.20 2.94
N CYS A 81 3.94 18.28 2.45
CA CYS A 81 5.39 18.41 2.47
C CYS A 81 5.97 18.72 3.87
N ASP A 82 5.39 18.14 4.91
CA ASP A 82 5.85 18.26 6.30
C ASP A 82 5.81 16.88 6.97
N ILE A 83 6.96 16.38 7.39
CA ILE A 83 7.11 15.06 8.03
C ILE A 83 6.44 14.99 9.41
N LYS A 84 6.19 16.16 10.03
CA LYS A 84 5.52 16.28 11.34
C LYS A 84 4.02 16.53 11.21
N ALA A 85 3.51 16.68 9.99
CA ALA A 85 2.09 16.89 9.81
C ALA A 85 1.32 15.66 10.27
N GLU A 86 0.37 15.87 11.17
CA GLU A 86 -0.61 14.87 11.54
C GLU A 86 -1.90 15.15 10.75
N PHE A 87 -2.35 14.18 9.96
CA PHE A 87 -3.60 14.30 9.22
C PHE A 87 -4.38 13.00 9.30
N PHE A 88 -5.46 13.05 10.07
CA PHE A 88 -6.44 11.97 10.14
C PHE A 88 -7.77 12.47 9.59
N ASN A 89 -8.18 11.95 8.45
CA ASN A 89 -9.51 12.23 7.92
C ASN A 89 -10.47 11.12 8.35
N GLU A 90 -11.16 11.33 9.48
CA GLU A 90 -12.09 10.35 10.06
C GLU A 90 -13.09 9.80 9.03
N LYS A 91 -13.68 10.66 8.19
CA LYS A 91 -14.64 10.25 7.15
C LYS A 91 -14.06 9.37 6.04
N LEU A 92 -12.74 9.37 5.83
CA LEU A 92 -12.10 8.46 4.87
C LEU A 92 -11.71 7.12 5.50
N LEU A 93 -11.61 7.09 6.83
CA LEU A 93 -10.96 6.04 7.60
C LEU A 93 -11.93 5.28 8.53
N ASP A 94 -13.13 5.82 8.77
CA ASP A 94 -14.23 5.25 9.58
C ASP A 94 -14.67 3.84 9.18
N HIS A 95 -14.40 3.44 7.93
CA HIS A 95 -14.66 2.09 7.44
C HIS A 95 -13.59 1.05 7.84
N TYR A 96 -12.50 1.47 8.48
CA TYR A 96 -11.45 0.59 8.97
C TYR A 96 -11.47 0.56 10.50
N GLU A 97 -11.35 -0.64 11.08
CA GLU A 97 -11.26 -0.84 12.52
C GLU A 97 -10.11 -0.02 13.15
N SER A 98 -8.97 0.00 12.47
CA SER A 98 -7.82 0.81 12.84
C SER A 98 -6.98 1.14 11.59
N VAL A 99 -6.28 2.27 11.63
CA VAL A 99 -5.40 2.72 10.54
C VAL A 99 -4.04 3.10 11.08
N GLY A 100 -3.00 2.38 10.66
CA GLY A 100 -1.62 2.71 10.96
C GLY A 100 -1.00 3.55 9.84
N GLN A 101 0.13 4.18 10.12
CA GLN A 101 0.75 5.12 9.19
C GLN A 101 2.28 5.07 9.28
N ASN A 102 2.94 4.98 8.13
CA ASN A 102 4.37 5.23 8.00
C ASN A 102 4.58 6.51 7.17
N ILE A 103 5.53 7.33 7.59
CA ILE A 103 5.96 8.56 6.90
C ILE A 103 7.48 8.55 6.74
N ALA A 104 7.97 8.94 5.57
CA ALA A 104 9.39 9.16 5.33
C ALA A 104 9.63 10.31 4.36
N GLU A 105 10.71 11.05 4.63
CA GLU A 105 11.45 11.76 3.59
C GLU A 105 12.61 10.88 3.12
N ALA A 106 12.75 10.77 1.80
CA ALA A 106 13.78 9.94 1.15
C ALA A 106 14.17 10.50 -0.22
N ASP A 107 15.26 10.01 -0.80
CA ASP A 107 15.69 10.39 -2.15
C ASP A 107 14.89 9.70 -3.26
N SER A 108 14.25 8.56 -2.95
CA SER A 108 13.47 7.77 -3.90
C SER A 108 12.45 6.92 -3.17
N VAL A 109 11.51 6.35 -3.93
CA VAL A 109 10.57 5.32 -3.43
C VAL A 109 11.34 4.17 -2.78
N LYS A 110 12.33 3.61 -3.48
CA LYS A 110 13.10 2.47 -3.01
C LYS A 110 13.80 2.77 -1.69
N SER A 111 14.51 3.90 -1.59
CA SER A 111 15.24 4.25 -0.37
C SER A 111 14.32 4.58 0.81
N GLY A 112 13.12 5.13 0.58
CA GLY A 112 12.12 5.34 1.62
C GLY A 112 11.55 4.03 2.15
N MET A 113 11.18 3.12 1.24
CA MET A 113 10.69 1.78 1.57
C MET A 113 11.74 0.93 2.29
N GLU A 114 12.99 0.99 1.84
CA GLU A 114 14.12 0.29 2.47
C GLU A 114 14.42 0.85 3.87
N LYS A 115 14.37 2.18 4.05
CA LYS A 115 14.57 2.83 5.35
C LYS A 115 13.60 2.31 6.41
N TRP A 116 12.32 2.15 6.06
CA TRP A 116 11.33 1.58 6.96
C TRP A 116 11.61 0.11 7.26
N PHE A 117 11.91 -0.69 6.23
CA PHE A 117 12.12 -2.12 6.41
C PHE A 117 13.36 -2.44 7.24
N ARG A 118 14.47 -1.71 7.03
CA ARG A 118 15.73 -1.88 7.75
C ARG A 118 15.67 -1.54 9.23
N GLU A 119 14.56 -1.01 9.73
CA GLU A 119 14.31 -0.99 11.17
C GLU A 119 14.30 -2.41 11.78
N SER A 120 14.16 -3.47 10.97
CA SER A 120 14.42 -4.87 11.36
C SER A 120 15.78 -5.07 12.00
N ASP A 121 16.80 -4.32 11.58
CA ASP A 121 18.17 -4.38 12.11
C ASP A 121 18.24 -3.96 13.60
N HIS A 122 17.17 -3.35 14.11
CA HIS A 122 17.06 -2.83 15.48
C HIS A 122 15.99 -3.54 16.32
N TYR A 123 15.27 -4.50 15.74
CA TYR A 123 14.18 -5.22 16.38
C TYR A 123 14.60 -6.64 16.74
N ASP A 124 14.51 -7.00 18.02
CA ASP A 124 14.64 -8.39 18.47
C ASP A 124 13.25 -9.02 18.61
N TYR A 125 12.93 -9.90 17.67
CA TYR A 125 11.66 -10.63 17.66
C TYR A 125 11.44 -11.47 18.93
N LYS A 126 12.50 -12.12 19.45
CA LYS A 126 12.35 -13.04 20.60
C LYS A 126 11.93 -12.29 21.85
N THR A 127 12.52 -11.12 22.09
CA THR A 127 12.22 -10.30 23.26
C THR A 127 11.14 -9.25 23.02
N ASP A 128 10.69 -9.07 21.77
CA ASP A 128 9.84 -7.97 21.30
C ASP A 128 10.41 -6.58 21.67
N LYS A 129 11.74 -6.48 21.75
CA LYS A 129 12.43 -5.23 22.09
C LYS A 129 12.92 -4.52 20.84
N CYS A 130 12.83 -3.20 20.87
CA CYS A 130 13.39 -2.32 19.86
C CYS A 130 14.51 -1.49 20.48
N THR A 131 15.68 -1.49 19.85
CA THR A 131 16.83 -0.70 20.31
C THR A 131 16.81 0.74 19.80
N LYS A 132 16.03 1.03 18.76
CA LYS A 132 15.84 2.37 18.18
C LYS A 132 14.37 2.60 17.80
N ARG A 133 14.07 2.72 16.51
CA ARG A 133 12.72 2.81 15.94
C ARG A 133 12.45 1.52 15.18
N CYS A 134 11.30 0.91 15.42
CA CYS A 134 10.88 -0.35 14.78
C CYS A 134 9.42 -0.33 14.33
N ALA A 135 8.69 0.77 14.58
CA ALA A 135 7.27 0.86 14.30
C ALA A 135 6.98 0.75 12.78
N ASN A 136 7.84 1.35 11.94
CA ASN A 136 7.61 1.28 10.49
C ASN A 136 7.82 -0.15 9.98
N TYR A 137 8.87 -0.82 10.43
CA TYR A 137 9.12 -2.24 10.10
C TYR A 137 7.97 -3.12 10.60
N LYS A 138 7.59 -3.03 11.87
CA LYS A 138 6.49 -3.82 12.46
C LYS A 138 5.19 -3.63 11.68
N GLN A 139 4.88 -2.41 11.24
CA GLN A 139 3.71 -2.13 10.42
C GLN A 139 3.79 -2.76 9.03
N MET A 140 4.95 -2.73 8.36
CA MET A 140 5.11 -3.32 7.02
C MET A 140 4.89 -4.84 7.04
N VAL A 141 5.36 -5.51 8.10
CA VAL A 141 5.31 -6.97 8.25
C VAL A 141 4.19 -7.44 9.19
N TRP A 142 3.25 -6.55 9.55
CA TRP A 142 2.15 -6.88 10.44
C TRP A 142 1.26 -7.96 9.80
N ALA A 143 1.13 -9.11 10.45
CA ALA A 143 0.44 -10.28 9.91
C ALA A 143 -1.00 -9.97 9.54
N LYS A 144 -1.71 -9.21 10.38
CA LYS A 144 -3.13 -8.92 10.22
C LYS A 144 -3.44 -7.82 9.22
N THR A 145 -2.46 -7.03 8.76
CA THR A 145 -2.72 -5.95 7.80
C THR A 145 -3.16 -6.53 6.46
N ARG A 146 -4.34 -6.11 5.99
CA ARG A 146 -4.96 -6.61 4.75
C ARG A 146 -5.01 -5.56 3.65
N HIS A 147 -4.93 -4.28 4.01
CA HIS A 147 -5.00 -3.18 3.07
C HIS A 147 -3.85 -2.21 3.27
N VAL A 148 -3.33 -1.71 2.15
CA VAL A 148 -2.36 -0.63 2.13
C VAL A 148 -2.75 0.38 1.06
N GLY A 149 -2.52 1.66 1.33
CA GLY A 149 -2.61 2.70 0.31
C GLY A 149 -1.66 3.83 0.63
N CYS A 150 -0.91 4.25 -0.39
CA CYS A 150 0.17 5.21 -0.23
C CYS A 150 -0.01 6.43 -1.14
N GLY A 151 0.64 7.51 -0.75
CA GLY A 151 0.77 8.75 -1.50
C GLY A 151 2.20 9.25 -1.45
N ILE A 152 2.59 9.98 -2.49
CA ILE A 152 3.94 10.54 -2.60
C ILE A 152 3.89 11.98 -3.10
N LYS A 153 4.89 12.77 -2.71
CA LYS A 153 5.06 14.14 -3.20
C LYS A 153 6.54 14.50 -3.24
N GLN A 154 7.00 15.11 -4.34
CA GLN A 154 8.31 15.73 -4.35
C GLN A 154 8.25 17.07 -3.60
N CYS A 155 9.06 17.20 -2.55
CA CYS A 155 9.09 18.32 -1.62
C CYS A 155 10.53 18.83 -1.48
N LYS A 156 10.84 20.03 -2.01
CA LYS A 156 12.14 20.72 -1.87
C LYS A 156 13.38 19.78 -1.86
N GLY A 157 13.50 18.93 -2.88
CA GLY A 157 14.66 18.04 -3.06
C GLY A 157 14.55 16.64 -2.44
N LYS A 158 13.51 16.35 -1.64
CA LYS A 158 13.22 15.00 -1.11
C LYS A 158 11.83 14.53 -1.53
N LEU A 159 11.67 13.22 -1.64
CA LEU A 159 10.39 12.56 -1.79
C LEU A 159 9.75 12.39 -0.41
N MET A 160 8.59 12.99 -0.20
CA MET A 160 7.68 12.65 0.88
C MET A 160 6.91 11.39 0.50
N LEU A 161 7.02 10.34 1.31
CA LEU A 161 6.37 9.06 1.14
C LEU A 161 5.51 8.76 2.37
N VAL A 162 4.21 8.54 2.14
CA VAL A 162 3.25 8.21 3.18
C VAL A 162 2.51 6.93 2.80
N CYS A 163 2.41 5.98 3.72
CA CYS A 163 1.58 4.79 3.56
C CYS A 163 0.65 4.63 4.76
N ASN A 164 -0.63 4.40 4.48
CA ASN A 164 -1.62 4.03 5.49
C ASN A 164 -1.97 2.54 5.35
N TYR A 165 -2.19 1.88 6.49
CA TYR A 165 -2.37 0.44 6.61
C TYR A 165 -3.64 0.13 7.39
N ALA A 166 -4.37 -0.92 6.99
CA ALA A 166 -5.54 -1.37 7.75
C ALA A 166 -5.64 -2.91 7.81
N PRO A 167 -5.85 -3.50 9.00
CA PRO A 167 -5.72 -2.86 10.31
C PRO A 167 -4.29 -2.35 10.59
N ALA A 168 -4.17 -1.42 11.53
CA ALA A 168 -2.92 -0.91 12.07
C ALA A 168 -2.13 -2.03 12.79
N SER A 169 -0.81 -1.86 12.88
CA SER A 169 -0.03 -2.63 13.85
C SER A 169 -0.36 -2.23 15.28
N ASP A 170 -0.22 -3.18 16.20
CA ASP A 170 -0.20 -2.90 17.63
C ASP A 170 1.23 -2.54 18.04
N ASP A 171 1.38 -1.52 18.89
CA ASP A 171 2.66 -1.14 19.47
C ASP A 171 3.18 -2.24 20.41
N LYS A 172 2.29 -3.06 20.97
CA LYS A 172 2.59 -4.18 21.85
C LYS A 172 2.54 -5.51 21.10
N GLY A 173 3.52 -6.37 21.35
CA GLY A 173 3.55 -7.73 20.81
C GLY A 173 4.22 -7.84 19.45
N ARG A 174 4.49 -9.08 19.06
CA ARG A 174 5.24 -9.41 17.85
C ARG A 174 4.41 -9.16 16.58
N PRO A 175 5.04 -8.78 15.46
CA PRO A 175 4.31 -8.42 14.26
C PRO A 175 3.63 -9.59 13.54
N TYR A 176 4.03 -10.82 13.84
CA TYR A 176 3.49 -12.05 13.27
C TYR A 176 3.70 -13.22 14.24
N GLU A 177 3.07 -14.36 13.97
CA GLU A 177 3.39 -15.63 14.63
C GLU A 177 4.64 -16.24 13.97
N GLU A 178 5.52 -16.87 14.77
CA GLU A 178 6.73 -17.50 14.25
C GLU A 178 6.38 -18.79 13.50
N GLY A 179 6.86 -18.89 12.26
CA GLY A 179 6.76 -20.08 11.43
C GLY A 179 7.96 -21.01 11.63
N SER A 180 7.88 -22.20 11.03
CA SER A 180 8.98 -23.15 11.02
C SER A 180 9.91 -22.90 9.82
N LYS A 181 11.21 -23.19 9.97
CA LYS A 181 12.19 -22.97 8.90
C LYS A 181 11.97 -23.88 7.70
N GLU A 182 11.30 -25.01 7.91
CA GLU A 182 10.89 -25.94 6.86
C GLU A 182 9.91 -25.29 5.86
N GLN A 183 9.24 -24.19 6.26
CA GLN A 183 8.35 -23.41 5.40
C GLN A 183 9.10 -22.45 4.45
N CYS A 184 10.41 -22.24 4.65
CA CYS A 184 11.21 -21.28 3.88
C CYS A 184 11.64 -21.77 2.49
N VAL A 185 11.05 -22.86 2.01
CA VAL A 185 11.27 -23.36 0.65
C VAL A 185 10.57 -22.42 -0.34
N PRO A 186 11.25 -21.93 -1.38
CA PRO A 186 10.59 -21.16 -2.44
C PRO A 186 9.43 -21.98 -2.99
N LEU A 187 8.24 -21.37 -3.10
CA LEU A 187 7.14 -21.98 -3.84
C LEU A 187 7.67 -22.30 -5.25
N LYS A 188 7.73 -23.60 -5.58
CA LYS A 188 8.15 -24.09 -6.89
C LYS A 188 7.26 -23.55 -8.01
#